data_AF-H7C3X5-F1
#
_entry.id   AF-H7C3X5-F1
#
_cell.length_a   1.000
_cell.length_b   1.000
_cell.length_c   1.000
_cell.angle_alpha   90.00
_cell.angle_beta   90.00
_cell.angle_gamma   90.00
#
_symmetry.space_group_name_H-M   'P 1'
#
loop_
_entity.id
_entity.type
_entity.pdbx_description
1 polymer ?
#
loop_
_entity_poly.entity_id
_entity_poly.type
_entity_poly.pdbx_seq_one_letter_code
_entity_poly.pdbx_strand_id
1 'polypeptide(L)'
;NGIQTNKPALRAVRQRSEFTLMAKRIGKDLSNTFAKLEKLTILAKRKSLFDDKAVEIEELTYIIKQDINSLNKQIAQLQDFVRAKGSQSGRHLQTHSNTIVVSLQSKLASMSNDFKSVLEVRTENLKQQRSRREQFSRAPVSALPLAPNHLGGGAVVLGAESHASKDVAIDMMDSRTSQQLQLIDEQDSYIQSRADTMQNIESTIVELGSIFQQLAHMVKEQEETIQR
;
A
#
# COMPACT_ATOMS: atom_id res chain seq x y z
N ASN A 1 47.17 -48.65 5.82
CA ASN A 1 47.34 -47.25 5.37
C ASN A 1 46.24 -46.88 4.40
N GLY A 2 45.31 -45.99 4.78
CA GLY A 2 44.20 -45.57 3.90
C GLY A 2 43.11 -44.69 4.56
N ILE A 3 43.52 -43.51 5.04
CA ILE A 3 42.78 -42.23 5.15
C ILE A 3 41.24 -42.29 5.18
N GLN A 4 40.65 -42.18 6.39
CA GLN A 4 39.21 -41.91 6.59
C GLN A 4 38.91 -40.55 7.27
N THR A 5 39.83 -39.58 7.27
CA THR A 5 39.80 -38.48 8.25
C THR A 5 39.16 -37.15 7.83
N ASN A 6 38.45 -37.02 6.69
CA ASN A 6 38.04 -35.68 6.19
C ASN A 6 36.54 -35.41 5.92
N LYS A 7 35.62 -36.33 6.25
CA LYS A 7 34.17 -36.12 6.03
C LYS A 7 33.51 -34.99 6.85
N PRO A 8 33.82 -34.76 8.14
CA PRO A 8 33.13 -33.73 8.93
C PRO A 8 33.56 -32.29 8.60
N ALA A 9 34.84 -32.06 8.28
CA ALA A 9 35.35 -30.73 7.92
C ALA A 9 34.74 -30.22 6.60
N LEU A 10 34.61 -31.09 5.59
CA LEU A 10 33.99 -30.75 4.31
C LEU A 10 32.49 -30.38 4.45
N ARG A 11 31.77 -31.02 5.38
CA ARG A 11 30.38 -30.69 5.70
C ARG A 11 30.25 -29.32 6.35
N ALA A 12 31.12 -29.00 7.31
CA ALA A 12 31.11 -27.69 7.99
C ALA A 12 31.38 -26.53 7.01
N VAL A 13 32.29 -26.72 6.05
CA VAL A 13 32.60 -25.74 4.99
C VAL A 13 31.43 -25.54 4.02
N ARG A 14 30.79 -26.61 3.55
CA ARG A 14 29.58 -26.50 2.71
C ARG A 14 28.45 -25.74 3.41
N GLN A 15 28.18 -26.08 4.66
CA GLN A 15 27.14 -25.41 5.44
C GLN A 15 27.45 -23.94 5.76
N ARG A 16 28.74 -23.55 5.84
CA ARG A 16 29.13 -22.12 5.93
C ARG A 16 28.80 -21.39 4.63
N SER A 17 29.13 -22.01 3.50
CA SER A 17 28.79 -21.48 2.18
C SER A 17 27.28 -21.27 2.03
N GLU A 18 26.46 -22.19 2.56
CA GLU A 18 24.99 -22.07 2.50
C GLU A 18 24.43 -20.92 3.35
N PHE A 19 24.88 -20.78 4.60
CA PHE A 19 24.49 -19.63 5.44
C PHE A 19 24.84 -18.30 4.77
N THR A 20 26.09 -18.16 4.31
CA THR A 20 26.55 -16.93 3.66
C THR A 20 25.77 -16.64 2.37
N LEU A 21 25.42 -17.67 1.60
CA LEU A 21 24.63 -17.51 0.37
C LEU A 21 23.20 -17.05 0.68
N MET A 22 22.55 -17.65 1.68
CA MET A 22 21.21 -17.24 2.13
C MET A 22 21.23 -15.80 2.66
N ALA A 23 22.15 -15.47 3.57
CA ALA A 23 22.28 -14.12 4.11
C ALA A 23 22.53 -13.08 3.01
N LYS A 24 23.36 -13.40 2.01
CA LYS A 24 23.60 -12.52 0.86
C LYS A 24 22.36 -12.32 -0.01
N ARG A 25 21.58 -13.38 -0.25
CA ARG A 25 20.31 -13.29 -0.99
C ARG A 25 19.31 -12.40 -0.26
N ILE A 26 19.09 -12.66 1.03
CA ILE A 26 18.19 -11.85 1.88
C ILE A 26 18.62 -10.38 1.85
N GLY A 27 19.92 -10.10 1.99
CA GLY A 27 20.44 -8.74 1.91
C GLY A 27 20.14 -8.05 0.58
N LYS A 28 20.24 -8.76 -0.56
CA LYS A 28 19.91 -8.23 -1.88
C LYS A 28 18.41 -7.96 -2.03
N ASP A 29 17.58 -8.91 -1.61
CA ASP A 29 16.12 -8.78 -1.67
C ASP A 29 15.66 -7.60 -0.83
N LEU A 30 16.25 -7.42 0.36
CA LEU A 30 16.00 -6.29 1.25
C LEU A 30 16.37 -4.95 0.59
N SER A 31 17.54 -4.85 -0.07
CA SER A 31 17.89 -3.65 -0.83
C SER A 31 16.92 -3.36 -1.98
N ASN A 32 16.48 -4.39 -2.70
CA ASN A 32 15.51 -4.23 -3.79
C ASN A 32 14.16 -3.74 -3.27
N THR A 33 13.67 -4.29 -2.15
CA THR A 33 12.40 -3.88 -1.54
C THR A 33 12.48 -2.47 -0.97
N PHE A 34 13.62 -2.05 -0.41
CA PHE A 34 13.82 -0.65 -0.01
C PHE A 34 13.70 0.32 -1.18
N ALA A 35 14.26 0.00 -2.35
CA ALA A 35 14.13 0.85 -3.54
C ALA A 35 12.66 0.96 -4.00
N LYS A 36 11.89 -0.13 -3.92
CA LYS A 36 10.44 -0.09 -4.20
C LYS A 36 9.69 0.77 -3.18
N LEU A 37 10.05 0.65 -1.90
CA LEU A 37 9.47 1.43 -0.81
C LEU A 37 9.77 2.93 -0.95
N GLU A 38 10.98 3.29 -1.36
CA GLU A 38 11.34 4.68 -1.66
C GLU A 38 10.48 5.24 -2.79
N LYS A 39 10.31 4.48 -3.88
CA LYS A 39 9.41 4.85 -4.98
C LYS A 39 7.96 5.02 -4.50
N LEU A 40 7.45 4.08 -3.71
CA LEU A 40 6.12 4.18 -3.12
C LEU A 40 5.99 5.42 -2.22
N THR A 41 7.02 5.73 -1.43
CA THR A 41 7.06 6.91 -0.56
C THR A 41 6.91 8.20 -1.36
N ILE A 42 7.60 8.30 -2.49
CA ILE A 42 7.50 9.45 -3.40
C ILE A 42 6.08 9.57 -3.95
N LEU A 43 5.49 8.47 -4.42
CA LEU A 43 4.13 8.45 -4.97
C LEU A 43 3.07 8.78 -3.90
N ALA A 44 3.17 8.19 -2.72
CA ALA A 44 2.21 8.38 -1.62
C ALA A 44 2.22 9.82 -1.09
N LYS A 45 3.36 10.53 -1.15
CA LYS A 45 3.48 11.93 -0.72
C LYS A 45 3.01 12.95 -1.77
N ARG A 46 2.81 12.55 -3.04
CA ARG A 46 2.28 13.46 -4.06
C ARG A 46 0.82 13.80 -3.75
N LYS A 47 0.54 15.09 -3.59
CA LYS A 47 -0.80 15.63 -3.26
C LYS A 47 -1.62 16.06 -4.49
N SER A 48 -1.22 15.66 -5.70
CA SER A 48 -1.92 16.07 -6.92
C SER A 48 -3.25 15.33 -7.05
N LEU A 49 -4.34 16.08 -7.24
CA LEU A 49 -5.68 15.53 -7.47
C LEU A 49 -5.83 14.88 -8.85
N PHE A 50 -5.00 15.28 -9.81
CA PHE A 50 -5.15 14.94 -11.24
C PHE A 50 -4.10 13.94 -11.75
N ASP A 51 -3.07 13.66 -10.95
CA ASP A 51 -1.99 12.70 -11.28
C ASP A 51 -1.84 11.70 -10.14
N ASP A 52 -2.98 11.25 -9.60
CA ASP A 52 -3.01 10.22 -8.56
C ASP A 52 -2.75 8.85 -9.22
N LYS A 53 -1.50 8.37 -9.11
CA LYS A 53 -1.09 7.04 -9.60
C LYS A 53 -1.61 5.92 -8.68
N ALA A 54 -2.93 5.86 -8.49
CA ALA A 54 -3.55 4.93 -7.53
C ALA A 54 -3.21 3.46 -7.82
N VAL A 55 -3.25 3.05 -9.10
CA VAL A 55 -2.90 1.69 -9.53
C VAL A 55 -1.44 1.36 -9.20
N GLU A 56 -0.50 2.26 -9.52
CA GLU A 56 0.93 2.04 -9.24
C GLU A 56 1.22 1.96 -7.73
N ILE A 57 0.50 2.76 -6.93
CA ILE A 57 0.59 2.71 -5.47
C ILE A 57 0.07 1.37 -4.95
N GLU A 58 -1.05 0.87 -5.47
CA GLU A 58 -1.62 -0.42 -5.08
C GLU A 58 -0.71 -1.60 -5.47
N GLU A 59 -0.19 -1.60 -6.70
CA GLU A 59 0.76 -2.61 -7.17
C GLU A 59 2.05 -2.63 -6.32
N LEU A 60 2.64 -1.46 -6.06
CA LEU A 60 3.83 -1.37 -5.21
C LEU A 60 3.53 -1.79 -3.78
N THR A 61 2.37 -1.44 -3.24
CA THR A 61 1.92 -1.87 -1.92
C THR A 61 1.82 -3.40 -1.85
N TYR A 62 1.22 -4.02 -2.86
CA TYR A 62 1.10 -5.48 -2.93
C TYR A 62 2.46 -6.17 -3.05
N ILE A 63 3.34 -5.69 -3.93
CA ILE A 63 4.69 -6.24 -4.11
C ILE A 63 5.51 -6.12 -2.82
N ILE A 64 5.51 -4.95 -2.19
CA ILE A 64 6.26 -4.73 -0.94
C ILE A 64 5.70 -5.60 0.19
N LYS A 65 4.38 -5.74 0.29
CA LYS A 65 3.75 -6.67 1.25
C LYS A 65 4.24 -8.10 1.04
N GLN A 66 4.27 -8.59 -0.20
CA GLN A 66 4.78 -9.94 -0.49
C GLN A 66 6.27 -10.08 -0.18
N ASP A 67 7.08 -9.10 -0.57
CA ASP A 67 8.51 -9.06 -0.32
C ASP A 67 8.82 -9.11 1.18
N ILE A 68 8.17 -8.28 2.00
CA ILE A 68 8.37 -8.25 3.47
C ILE A 68 8.01 -9.61 4.08
N ASN A 69 6.88 -10.21 3.67
CA ASN A 69 6.48 -11.53 4.15
C ASN A 69 7.50 -12.61 3.77
N SER A 70 8.03 -12.56 2.55
CA SER A 70 9.08 -13.46 2.07
C SER A 70 10.37 -13.28 2.86
N LEU A 71 10.82 -12.04 3.04
CA LEU A 71 12.01 -11.68 3.81
C LEU A 71 11.89 -12.16 5.26
N ASN A 72 10.75 -11.95 5.90
CA ASN A 72 10.49 -12.41 7.27
C ASN A 72 10.63 -13.93 7.39
N LYS A 73 10.04 -14.69 6.46
CA LYS A 73 10.17 -16.16 6.41
C LYS A 73 11.60 -16.61 6.19
N GLN A 74 12.32 -15.98 5.26
CA GLN A 74 13.72 -16.31 4.96
C GLN A 74 14.63 -16.02 6.16
N ILE A 75 14.40 -14.92 6.88
CA ILE A 75 15.14 -14.57 8.10
C ILE A 75 14.85 -15.57 9.23
N ALA A 76 13.59 -15.99 9.42
CA ALA A 76 13.24 -17.02 10.38
C ALA A 76 13.95 -18.34 10.09
N GLN A 77 13.96 -18.77 8.82
CA GLN A 77 14.72 -19.97 8.39
C GLN A 77 16.23 -19.83 8.64
N LEU A 78 16.79 -18.64 8.40
CA LEU A 78 18.19 -18.36 8.67
C LEU A 78 18.50 -18.45 10.17
N GLN A 79 17.60 -17.94 11.03
CA GLN A 79 17.70 -18.05 12.49
C GLN A 79 17.67 -19.50 12.95
N ASP A 80 16.72 -20.30 12.44
CA ASP A 80 16.63 -21.72 12.78
C ASP A 80 17.86 -22.51 12.35
N PHE A 81 18.43 -22.19 11.18
CA PHE A 81 19.70 -22.77 10.72
C PHE A 81 20.84 -22.48 11.70
N VAL A 82 20.92 -21.26 12.23
CA VAL A 82 21.94 -20.86 13.20
C VAL A 82 21.72 -21.53 14.56
N ARG A 83 20.46 -21.69 15.00
CA ARG A 83 20.10 -22.43 16.23
C ARG A 83 20.46 -23.91 16.16
N ALA A 84 20.08 -24.58 15.07
CA ALA A 84 20.35 -26.00 14.87
C ALA A 84 21.86 -26.33 14.88
N LYS A 85 22.70 -25.35 14.50
CA LYS A 85 24.15 -25.50 14.40
C LYS A 85 24.92 -25.05 15.65
N GLY A 86 24.26 -24.38 16.60
CA GLY A 86 24.90 -23.82 17.81
C GLY A 86 25.60 -24.84 18.71
N SER A 87 25.26 -26.13 18.60
CA SER A 87 25.89 -27.21 19.38
C SER A 87 27.23 -27.70 18.80
N GLN A 88 27.53 -27.45 17.53
CA GLN A 88 28.65 -28.08 16.80
C GLN A 88 29.67 -27.06 16.23
N SER A 89 29.46 -25.76 16.48
CA SER A 89 30.17 -24.67 15.81
C SER A 89 30.98 -23.84 16.81
N GLY A 90 32.17 -23.37 16.43
CA GLY A 90 33.02 -22.56 17.30
C GLY A 90 32.36 -21.24 17.72
N ARG A 91 32.54 -20.83 18.99
CA ARG A 91 31.94 -19.63 19.61
C ARG A 91 31.92 -18.40 18.70
N HIS A 92 33.07 -18.03 18.13
CA HIS A 92 33.19 -16.85 17.26
C HIS A 92 32.32 -16.91 16.00
N LEU A 93 32.17 -18.10 15.38
CA LEU A 93 31.36 -18.28 14.19
C LEU A 93 29.87 -18.17 14.51
N GLN A 94 29.47 -18.67 15.67
CA GLN A 94 28.09 -18.54 16.16
C GLN A 94 27.75 -17.07 16.40
N THR A 95 28.62 -16.33 17.11
CA THR A 95 28.44 -14.89 17.36
C THR A 95 28.28 -14.12 16.06
N HIS A 96 29.15 -14.32 15.07
CA HIS A 96 29.05 -13.65 13.78
C HIS A 96 27.75 -13.94 13.04
N SER A 97 27.31 -15.20 13.04
CA SER A 97 26.06 -15.62 12.39
C SER A 97 24.86 -14.96 13.06
N ASN A 98 24.82 -14.95 14.39
CA ASN A 98 23.79 -14.25 15.17
C ASN A 98 23.78 -12.74 14.86
N THR A 99 24.94 -12.08 14.86
CA THR A 99 25.03 -10.64 14.54
C THR A 99 24.46 -10.32 13.15
N ILE A 100 24.70 -11.18 12.16
CA ILE A 100 24.12 -11.01 10.82
C ILE A 100 22.59 -11.13 10.87
N VAL A 101 22.05 -12.13 11.57
CA VAL A 101 20.59 -12.32 11.67
C VAL A 101 19.95 -11.12 12.38
N VAL A 102 20.48 -10.66 13.51
CA VAL A 102 20.00 -9.43 14.18
C VAL A 102 20.05 -8.23 13.23
N SER A 103 21.16 -8.05 12.49
CA SER A 103 21.27 -6.92 11.54
C SER A 103 20.20 -6.98 10.44
N LEU A 104 19.91 -8.16 9.89
CA LEU A 104 18.86 -8.35 8.89
C LEU A 104 17.47 -8.11 9.49
N GLN A 105 17.23 -8.56 10.73
CA GLN A 105 15.98 -8.31 11.46
C GLN A 105 15.74 -6.83 11.70
N SER A 106 16.75 -6.10 12.20
CA SER A 106 16.64 -4.65 12.41
C SER A 106 16.36 -3.90 11.11
N LYS A 107 16.99 -4.30 10.00
CA LYS A 107 16.72 -3.72 8.68
C LYS A 107 15.29 -3.99 8.20
N LEU A 108 14.80 -5.22 8.36
CA LEU A 108 13.43 -5.58 7.99
C LEU A 108 12.40 -4.86 8.87
N ALA A 109 12.67 -4.71 10.17
CA ALA A 109 11.83 -3.97 11.10
C ALA A 109 11.75 -2.49 10.70
N SER A 110 12.89 -1.85 10.39
CA SER A 110 12.93 -0.48 9.89
C SER A 110 12.11 -0.33 8.60
N MET A 111 12.32 -1.21 7.62
CA MET A 111 11.58 -1.21 6.35
C MET A 111 10.07 -1.36 6.57
N SER A 112 9.66 -2.27 7.46
CA SER A 112 8.26 -2.50 7.77
C SER A 112 7.62 -1.29 8.44
N ASN A 113 8.38 -0.57 9.28
CA ASN A 113 7.93 0.66 9.92
C ASN A 113 7.78 1.81 8.92
N ASP A 114 8.77 2.00 8.05
CA ASP A 114 8.72 2.99 6.97
C ASP A 114 7.54 2.72 6.03
N PHE A 115 7.32 1.45 5.66
CA PHE A 115 6.18 1.03 4.86
C PHE A 115 4.85 1.35 5.54
N LYS A 116 4.71 1.05 6.84
CA LYS A 116 3.53 1.43 7.61
C LYS A 116 3.28 2.94 7.59
N SER A 117 4.31 3.76 7.84
CA SER A 117 4.17 5.22 7.82
C SER A 117 3.77 5.76 6.45
N VAL A 118 4.26 5.17 5.37
CA VAL A 118 3.87 5.54 4.00
C VAL A 118 2.40 5.20 3.74
N LEU A 119 1.95 4.04 4.19
CA LEU A 119 0.55 3.63 4.10
C LEU A 119 -0.38 4.55 4.90
N GLU A 120 0.01 4.95 6.11
CA GLU A 120 -0.73 5.93 6.93
C GLU A 120 -0.86 7.28 6.21
N VAL A 121 0.22 7.78 5.60
CA VAL A 121 0.19 9.01 4.78
C VAL A 121 -0.76 8.85 3.59
N ARG A 122 -0.78 7.69 2.92
CA ARG A 122 -1.69 7.43 1.80
C ARG A 122 -3.16 7.42 2.26
N THR A 123 -3.46 6.78 3.37
CA THR A 123 -4.80 6.77 3.99
C THR A 123 -5.27 8.18 4.31
N GLU A 124 -4.41 9.00 4.89
CA GLU A 124 -4.72 10.40 5.20
C GLU A 124 -4.96 11.23 3.93
N ASN A 125 -4.13 11.06 2.89
CA ASN A 125 -4.33 11.75 1.61
C ASN A 125 -5.66 11.36 0.95
N LEU A 126 -6.05 10.09 0.98
CA LEU A 126 -7.35 9.62 0.46
C LEU A 126 -8.52 10.24 1.23
N LYS A 127 -8.43 10.32 2.57
CA LYS A 127 -9.43 10.98 3.43
C LYS A 127 -9.57 12.47 3.12
N GLN A 128 -8.45 13.18 3.00
CA GLN A 128 -8.45 14.62 2.67
C GLN A 128 -9.06 14.89 1.30
N GLN A 129 -8.75 14.05 0.30
CA GLN A 129 -9.32 14.22 -1.03
C GLN A 129 -10.82 13.92 -1.06
N ARG A 130 -11.28 12.89 -0.32
CA ARG A 130 -12.71 12.63 -0.14
C ARG A 130 -13.41 13.82 0.50
N SER A 131 -12.85 14.37 1.60
CA SER A 131 -13.40 15.53 2.29
C SER A 131 -13.50 16.77 1.40
N ARG A 132 -12.44 17.10 0.66
CA ARG A 132 -12.47 18.21 -0.32
C ARG A 132 -13.52 17.97 -1.39
N ARG A 133 -13.59 16.77 -1.94
CA ARG A 133 -14.60 16.44 -2.95
C ARG A 133 -16.00 16.61 -2.40
N GLU A 134 -16.30 16.10 -1.20
CA GLU A 134 -17.60 16.29 -0.54
C GLU A 134 -17.93 17.78 -0.30
N GLN A 135 -16.93 18.62 -0.02
CA GLN A 135 -17.12 20.07 0.13
C GLN A 135 -17.44 20.76 -1.20
N PHE A 136 -16.82 20.34 -2.31
CA PHE A 136 -17.04 20.95 -3.63
C PHE A 136 -18.20 20.31 -4.42
N SER A 137 -18.54 19.03 -4.18
CA SER A 137 -19.66 18.33 -4.81
C SER A 137 -21.00 18.64 -4.14
N ARG A 138 -20.98 19.19 -2.92
CA ARG A 138 -22.16 19.63 -2.17
C ARG A 138 -22.52 21.10 -2.43
N ALA A 139 -21.83 21.76 -3.36
CA ALA A 139 -22.28 23.05 -3.88
C ALA A 139 -23.66 22.84 -4.56
N PRO A 140 -24.69 23.62 -4.20
CA PRO A 140 -26.03 23.39 -4.68
C PRO A 140 -26.07 23.69 -6.18
N VAL A 141 -26.45 22.69 -6.98
CA VAL A 141 -27.01 22.94 -8.32
C VAL A 141 -28.37 23.67 -8.26
N SER A 142 -28.84 24.04 -7.07
CA SER A 142 -29.98 24.93 -6.86
C SER A 142 -29.56 26.39 -6.87
N ALA A 143 -29.30 26.95 -8.05
CA ALA A 143 -29.60 28.34 -8.41
C ALA A 143 -29.02 28.68 -9.80
N LEU A 144 -29.57 28.09 -10.86
CA LEU A 144 -29.77 28.89 -12.07
C LEU A 144 -31.08 29.64 -11.84
N PRO A 145 -31.06 30.96 -11.55
CA PRO A 145 -32.29 31.72 -11.62
C PRO A 145 -32.72 31.70 -13.09
N LEU A 146 -33.87 31.07 -13.37
CA LEU A 146 -34.64 31.39 -14.56
C LEU A 146 -34.81 32.92 -14.56
N ALA A 147 -34.11 33.59 -15.46
CA ALA A 147 -34.31 35.02 -15.68
C ALA A 147 -35.76 35.22 -16.18
N PRO A 148 -36.62 36.00 -15.50
CA PRO A 148 -37.86 36.47 -16.08
C PRO A 148 -37.49 37.59 -17.04
N ASN A 149 -37.56 37.30 -18.34
CA ASN A 149 -37.51 38.32 -19.36
C ASN A 149 -38.76 39.21 -19.27
N HIS A 150 -38.59 40.50 -19.60
CA HIS A 150 -39.55 41.57 -19.93
C HIS A 150 -40.44 42.15 -18.81
N LEU A 151 -40.23 43.40 -18.37
CA LEU A 151 -40.64 44.69 -18.97
C LEU A 151 -42.17 44.87 -19.14
N GLY A 152 -42.76 45.61 -18.19
CA GLY A 152 -43.75 46.65 -18.50
C GLY A 152 -45.21 46.25 -18.67
N GLY A 153 -46.01 46.57 -17.65
CA GLY A 153 -47.30 47.24 -17.82
C GLY A 153 -48.54 46.37 -18.16
N GLY A 154 -49.58 46.56 -17.35
CA GLY A 154 -50.97 46.36 -17.78
C GLY A 154 -51.66 45.12 -17.24
N ALA A 155 -52.55 45.33 -16.27
CA ALA A 155 -53.58 44.37 -15.92
C ALA A 155 -54.63 44.30 -17.05
N VAL A 156 -54.87 43.12 -17.62
CA VAL A 156 -56.17 42.71 -18.20
C VAL A 156 -56.36 41.21 -18.01
N VAL A 157 -57.53 40.87 -17.49
CA VAL A 157 -58.10 39.55 -17.28
C VAL A 157 -59.03 39.21 -18.46
N LEU A 158 -59.15 37.91 -18.77
CA LEU A 158 -60.14 37.20 -19.63
C LEU A 158 -59.81 36.96 -21.11
N GLY A 159 -59.88 35.68 -21.51
CA GLY A 159 -60.47 35.27 -22.79
C GLY A 159 -59.70 34.24 -23.63
N ALA A 160 -60.26 33.01 -23.66
CA ALA A 160 -60.46 32.17 -24.85
C ALA A 160 -59.28 31.58 -25.68
N GLU A 161 -59.29 30.23 -25.71
CA GLU A 161 -59.17 29.31 -26.86
C GLU A 161 -57.82 29.01 -27.54
N SER A 162 -57.38 27.77 -27.30
CA SER A 162 -56.92 26.75 -28.25
C SER A 162 -56.40 27.20 -29.62
N HIS A 163 -55.08 27.15 -29.83
CA HIS A 163 -54.51 26.81 -31.13
C HIS A 163 -53.30 25.89 -30.96
N ALA A 164 -53.43 24.70 -31.55
CA ALA A 164 -52.39 23.69 -31.68
C ALA A 164 -51.28 24.19 -32.61
N SER A 165 -50.15 24.60 -32.03
CA SER A 165 -48.90 24.82 -32.73
C SER A 165 -47.94 23.70 -32.34
N LYS A 166 -47.61 22.86 -33.33
CA LYS A 166 -46.68 21.75 -33.26
C LYS A 166 -45.28 22.33 -33.06
N ASP A 167 -44.90 22.55 -31.81
CA ASP A 167 -43.57 23.02 -31.46
C ASP A 167 -42.59 21.85 -31.56
N VAL A 168 -41.56 22.01 -32.38
CA VAL A 168 -40.47 21.02 -32.47
C VAL A 168 -39.61 21.25 -31.24
N ALA A 169 -40.05 20.72 -30.10
CA ALA A 169 -39.29 20.74 -28.87
C ALA A 169 -37.97 20.00 -29.12
N ILE A 170 -36.90 20.78 -29.33
CA ILE A 170 -35.54 20.28 -29.30
C ILE A 170 -35.38 19.58 -27.96
N ASP A 171 -35.19 18.27 -28.02
CA ASP A 171 -34.93 17.37 -26.90
C ASP A 171 -33.52 17.62 -26.31
N MET A 172 -33.32 18.84 -25.80
CA MET A 172 -32.12 19.26 -25.06
C MET A 172 -32.24 18.94 -23.56
N MET A 173 -33.37 18.42 -23.12
CA MET A 173 -33.60 18.01 -21.74
C MET A 173 -33.15 16.57 -21.52
N ASP A 174 -33.50 15.63 -22.41
CA ASP A 174 -33.09 14.22 -22.28
C ASP A 174 -31.59 14.02 -22.54
N SER A 175 -31.01 14.77 -23.47
CA SER A 175 -29.57 14.75 -23.76
C SER A 175 -28.70 15.38 -22.66
N ARG A 176 -29.24 16.28 -21.83
CA ARG A 176 -28.54 16.81 -20.64
C ARG A 176 -28.69 15.91 -19.42
N THR A 177 -29.86 15.30 -19.22
CA THR A 177 -30.10 14.37 -18.11
C THR A 177 -29.28 13.08 -18.27
N SER A 178 -29.18 12.55 -19.48
CA SER A 178 -28.32 11.40 -19.81
C SER A 178 -26.83 11.69 -19.62
N GLN A 179 -26.35 12.89 -19.99
CA GLN A 179 -24.96 13.31 -19.69
C GLN A 179 -24.71 13.49 -18.18
N GLN A 180 -25.70 13.95 -17.42
CA GLN A 180 -25.58 14.09 -15.97
C GLN A 180 -25.55 12.73 -15.25
N LEU A 181 -26.29 11.73 -15.74
CA LEU A 181 -26.25 10.36 -15.21
C LEU A 181 -24.90 9.67 -15.48
N GLN A 182 -24.30 9.84 -16.66
CA GLN A 182 -22.95 9.30 -16.92
C GLN A 182 -21.88 9.92 -16.01
N LEU A 183 -21.98 11.23 -15.72
CA LEU A 183 -21.06 11.92 -14.81
C LEU A 183 -21.20 11.52 -13.34
N ILE A 184 -22.34 10.93 -12.95
CA ILE A 184 -22.57 10.39 -11.61
C ILE A 184 -22.00 8.97 -11.51
N ASP A 185 -22.22 8.14 -12.53
CA ASP A 185 -21.74 6.74 -12.54
C ASP A 185 -20.20 6.66 -12.54
N GLU A 186 -19.53 7.48 -13.35
CA GLU A 186 -18.06 7.58 -13.37
C GLU A 186 -17.50 8.09 -12.03
N GLN A 187 -18.29 8.92 -11.35
CA GLN A 187 -17.96 9.46 -10.03
C GLN A 187 -18.11 8.43 -8.90
N ASP A 188 -19.09 7.54 -8.98
CA ASP A 188 -19.35 6.49 -7.99
C ASP A 188 -18.34 5.35 -8.11
N SER A 189 -17.98 4.95 -9.33
CA SER A 189 -16.91 3.95 -9.56
C SER A 189 -15.59 4.36 -8.91
N TYR A 190 -15.22 5.65 -9.01
CA TYR A 190 -14.02 6.17 -8.38
C TYR A 190 -14.08 6.16 -6.85
N ILE A 191 -15.24 6.45 -6.26
CA ILE A 191 -15.42 6.43 -4.80
C ILE A 191 -15.28 5.01 -4.28
N GLN A 192 -15.87 4.04 -4.97
CA GLN A 192 -15.83 2.63 -4.57
C GLN A 192 -14.40 2.07 -4.64
N SER A 193 -13.69 2.28 -5.76
CA SER A 193 -12.28 1.87 -5.91
C SER A 193 -11.39 2.42 -4.79
N ARG A 194 -11.66 3.64 -4.31
CA ARG A 194 -10.91 4.23 -3.20
C ARG A 194 -11.26 3.64 -1.84
N ALA A 195 -12.52 3.31 -1.60
CA ALA A 195 -12.92 2.63 -0.38
C ALA A 195 -12.22 1.26 -0.28
N ASP A 196 -12.21 0.51 -1.40
CA ASP A 196 -11.52 -0.77 -1.49
C ASP A 196 -10.01 -0.62 -1.25
N THR A 197 -9.39 0.39 -1.88
CA THR A 197 -7.96 0.70 -1.66
C THR A 197 -7.68 0.99 -0.19
N MET A 198 -8.52 1.79 0.48
CA MET A 198 -8.33 2.13 1.88
C MET A 198 -8.44 0.90 2.78
N GLN A 199 -9.41 0.02 2.52
CA GLN A 199 -9.55 -1.24 3.24
C GLN A 199 -8.36 -2.18 3.04
N ASN A 200 -7.83 -2.27 1.81
CA ASN A 200 -6.63 -3.05 1.50
C ASN A 200 -5.41 -2.53 2.25
N ILE A 201 -5.27 -1.20 2.35
CA ILE A 201 -4.21 -0.55 3.12
C ILE A 201 -4.35 -0.87 4.62
N GLU A 202 -5.55 -0.74 5.18
CA GLU A 202 -5.82 -1.03 6.60
C GLU A 202 -5.51 -2.50 6.95
N SER A 203 -5.93 -3.45 6.10
CA SER A 203 -5.57 -4.86 6.27
C SER A 203 -4.06 -5.06 6.26
N THR A 204 -3.35 -4.38 5.35
CA THR A 204 -1.88 -4.48 5.26
C THR A 204 -1.21 -3.93 6.51
N ILE A 205 -1.70 -2.82 7.07
CA ILE A 205 -1.17 -2.24 8.33
C ILE A 205 -1.33 -3.23 9.50
N VAL A 206 -2.50 -3.88 9.60
CA VAL A 206 -2.75 -4.89 10.64
C VAL A 206 -1.81 -6.10 10.49
N GLU A 207 -1.62 -6.58 9.26
CA GLU A 207 -0.69 -7.68 8.98
C GLU A 207 0.76 -7.34 9.34
N LEU A 208 1.23 -6.11 9.08
CA LEU A 208 2.55 -5.65 9.53
C LEU A 208 2.69 -5.73 11.05
N GLY A 209 1.61 -5.49 11.79
CA GLY A 209 1.53 -5.72 13.24
C GLY A 209 1.97 -7.13 13.65
N SER A 210 1.49 -8.15 12.93
CA SER A 210 1.88 -9.55 13.18
C SER A 210 3.37 -9.82 12.88
N ILE A 211 3.91 -9.17 11.83
CA ILE A 211 5.33 -9.27 11.47
C ILE A 211 6.21 -8.62 12.54
N PHE A 212 5.79 -7.49 13.11
CA PHE A 212 6.51 -6.86 14.22
C PHE A 212 6.54 -7.74 15.47
N GLN A 213 5.43 -8.42 15.79
CA GLN A 213 5.41 -9.37 16.90
C GLN A 213 6.38 -10.54 16.68
N GLN A 214 6.42 -11.09 15.47
CA GLN A 214 7.35 -12.16 15.10
C GLN A 214 8.81 -11.68 15.15
N LEU A 215 9.10 -10.49 14.62
CA LEU A 215 10.43 -9.88 14.67
C LEU A 215 10.87 -9.61 16.12
N ALA A 216 9.99 -9.07 16.95
CA ALA A 216 10.28 -8.82 18.36
C ALA A 216 10.59 -10.12 19.11
N HIS A 217 9.84 -11.19 18.85
CA HIS A 217 10.13 -12.51 19.42
C HIS A 217 11.50 -13.02 18.97
N MET A 218 11.76 -12.97 17.66
CA MET A 218 13.02 -13.42 17.08
C MET A 218 14.25 -12.67 17.61
N VAL A 219 14.14 -11.34 17.80
CA VAL A 219 15.21 -10.51 18.36
C VAL A 219 15.42 -10.81 19.84
N LYS A 220 14.35 -10.91 20.63
CA LYS A 220 14.42 -11.23 22.06
C LYS A 220 15.10 -12.57 22.31
N GLU A 221 14.73 -13.61 21.55
CA GLU A 221 15.38 -14.91 21.64
C GLU A 221 16.88 -14.84 21.31
N GLN A 222 17.26 -14.00 20.34
CA GLN A 222 18.67 -13.83 19.99
C GLN A 222 19.45 -13.10 21.07
N GLU A 223 18.89 -12.05 21.71
CA GLU A 223 19.54 -11.38 22.84
C GLU A 223 19.86 -12.35 23.98
N GLU A 224 18.92 -13.25 24.32
CA GLU A 224 19.11 -14.28 25.35
C GLU A 224 20.22 -15.27 24.98
N THR A 225 20.40 -15.61 23.70
CA THR A 225 21.49 -16.50 23.25
C THR A 225 22.85 -15.83 23.16
N ILE A 226 22.90 -14.52 22.96
CA ILE A 226 24.15 -13.76 22.88
C ILE A 226 24.69 -13.44 24.29
N GLN A 227 23.79 -13.25 25.27
CA GLN A 227 24.16 -12.96 26.66
C GLN A 227 24.63 -14.19 27.46
N ARG A 228 24.40 -15.42 26.97
CA ARG A 228 24.84 -16.69 27.59
C ARG A 228 26.22 -17.13 27.09
#